data_AF-A0A949I1S1-F1
#
_entry.id   AF-A0A949I1S1-F1
#
_cell.length_a   1.000
_cell.length_b   1.000
_cell.length_c   1.000
_cell.angle_alpha   90.00
_cell.angle_beta   90.00
_cell.angle_gamma   90.00
#
_symmetry.space_group_name_H-M   'P 1'
#
loop_
_entity.id
_entity.type
_entity.pdbx_description
1 polymer ?
#
loop_
_entity_poly.entity_id
_entity_poly.type
_entity_poly.pdbx_seq_one_letter_code
_entity_poly.pdbx_strand_id
1 'polypeptide(L)'
;VPGQNTFQVNVGYEVRRWDDFNAAQAATNIPVVFNYTLRDSAGNVVPLASDSQTFYDSVWNYAYVFIFQVPSFQAASHTLDIQPLSQLDSVSQTYYLTVTISHTNDPVTGQVITANTQLTPTNELLHFDGNLIFGGIGTTMSALGAPPPPANPPSGGVIPTTLSGAGGYVTAKTDHTYSGAGPLSVNLETNGDAAVAAGTVLLNAPSPDSDTLAGVRFQRGPVTLSSSGASADVTAILPTGFGYRLGDVSNLVVSAFLPFTGVPLTSLLSPANNLTYLPGTTIYAAEEDKPVWLVSDRIVWLVNSGTFGVPPTGPGATYVRAAEFAYLQSVSNLLVDPPDMGDKRSNDKYWLSLNSPLSAPTIRPDFNGNSLLTAAFSFGAGAFRAHFPYDTLVQWSGAGTMKIADDLVVAGASSVLNGATTVAVPYSQDCVDCGSGTNDIATPAITPAGGLFSFTPDGGLMASGPTTATVDLKWGYITSLPDFAQQAFAFTNGVFHMPGVFLRGD
;
A
#
# COMPACT_ATOMS: atom_id res chain seq x y z
N VAL A 1 -8.63 -26.49 11.81
CA VAL A 1 -7.45 -26.61 12.72
C VAL A 1 -6.98 -28.07 12.76
N PRO A 2 -5.70 -28.37 12.53
CA PRO A 2 -5.19 -29.74 12.61
C PRO A 2 -5.53 -30.39 13.96
N GLY A 3 -6.14 -31.58 13.93
CA GLY A 3 -6.48 -32.34 15.14
C GLY A 3 -7.70 -31.86 15.93
N GLN A 4 -8.49 -30.91 15.41
CA GLN A 4 -9.76 -30.45 16.01
C GLN A 4 -10.91 -30.49 15.00
N ASN A 5 -10.95 -31.55 14.19
CA ASN A 5 -11.97 -31.82 13.19
C ASN A 5 -12.93 -32.95 13.60
N THR A 6 -12.84 -33.41 14.85
CA THR A 6 -13.66 -34.50 15.40
C THR A 6 -14.38 -34.04 16.67
N PHE A 7 -15.58 -34.56 16.87
CA PHE A 7 -16.26 -34.53 18.16
C PHE A 7 -15.96 -35.83 18.91
N GLN A 8 -15.63 -35.72 20.19
CA GLN A 8 -15.25 -36.88 21.00
C GLN A 8 -16.42 -37.37 21.86
N VAL A 9 -16.72 -38.67 21.76
CA VAL A 9 -17.74 -39.33 22.59
C VAL A 9 -17.12 -40.49 23.33
N ASN A 10 -17.17 -40.46 24.67
CA ASN A 10 -16.71 -41.58 25.48
C ASN A 10 -17.79 -42.66 25.56
N VAL A 11 -17.43 -43.89 25.21
CA VAL A 11 -18.31 -45.06 25.30
C VAL A 11 -17.78 -46.02 26.35
N GLY A 12 -18.63 -46.34 27.33
CA GLY A 12 -18.35 -47.37 28.33
C GLY A 12 -19.10 -48.65 28.00
N TYR A 13 -18.44 -49.80 28.15
CA TYR A 13 -19.03 -51.11 27.85
C TYR A 13 -18.38 -52.22 28.70
N GLU A 14 -19.00 -53.39 28.66
CA GLU A 14 -18.49 -54.60 29.27
C GLU A 14 -18.51 -55.72 28.24
N VAL A 15 -17.38 -56.40 28.06
CA VAL A 15 -17.28 -57.62 27.25
C VAL A 15 -17.20 -58.80 28.19
N ARG A 16 -17.98 -59.84 27.91
CA ARG A 16 -17.93 -61.11 28.66
C ARG A 16 -17.45 -62.21 27.74
N ARG A 17 -16.56 -63.06 28.24
CA ARG A 17 -16.06 -64.22 27.51
C ARG A 17 -16.23 -65.48 28.36
N TRP A 18 -16.68 -66.55 27.70
CA TRP A 18 -17.01 -67.81 28.32
C TRP A 18 -16.86 -68.95 27.31
N ASP A 19 -15.62 -69.40 27.10
CA ASP A 19 -15.22 -70.41 26.12
C ASP A 19 -13.98 -71.20 26.59
N ASP A 20 -13.53 -72.15 25.79
CA ASP A 20 -12.28 -72.92 25.99
C ASP A 20 -12.08 -73.53 27.39
N PHE A 21 -13.14 -74.06 27.99
CA PHE A 21 -13.15 -74.60 29.37
C PHE A 21 -12.15 -75.74 29.63
N ASN A 22 -11.75 -76.44 28.57
CA ASN A 22 -10.81 -77.55 28.61
C ASN A 22 -9.35 -77.10 28.35
N ALA A 23 -9.13 -75.84 27.99
CA ALA A 23 -7.81 -75.25 27.81
C ALA A 23 -7.33 -74.57 29.09
N ALA A 24 -6.04 -74.23 29.16
CA ALA A 24 -5.54 -73.39 30.23
C ALA A 24 -6.15 -71.97 30.13
N GLN A 25 -6.26 -71.29 31.26
CA GLN A 25 -6.74 -69.91 31.30
C GLN A 25 -5.80 -69.01 30.48
N ALA A 26 -6.35 -68.33 29.47
CA ALA A 26 -5.59 -67.50 28.54
C ALA A 26 -6.40 -66.27 28.11
N ALA A 27 -5.72 -65.15 27.89
CA ALA A 27 -6.32 -63.92 27.37
C ALA A 27 -6.15 -63.82 25.85
N THR A 28 -7.14 -63.25 25.17
CA THR A 28 -7.10 -63.01 23.73
C THR A 28 -7.67 -61.65 23.41
N ASN A 29 -7.10 -60.98 22.41
CA ASN A 29 -7.61 -59.71 21.91
C ASN A 29 -8.86 -59.96 21.05
N ILE A 30 -10.00 -59.44 21.51
CA ILE A 30 -11.26 -59.51 20.78
C ILE A 30 -11.49 -58.17 20.07
N PRO A 31 -11.81 -58.15 18.77
CA PRO A 31 -12.22 -56.93 18.10
C PRO A 31 -13.61 -56.52 18.60
N VAL A 32 -13.68 -55.31 19.16
CA VAL A 32 -14.90 -54.64 19.56
C VAL A 32 -15.17 -53.52 18.57
N VAL A 33 -16.25 -53.66 17.79
CA VAL A 33 -16.60 -52.75 16.71
C VAL A 33 -17.77 -51.87 17.15
N PHE A 34 -17.57 -50.57 17.15
CA PHE A 34 -18.61 -49.58 17.36
C PHE A 34 -19.07 -49.04 16.01
N ASN A 35 -20.31 -49.35 15.63
CA ASN A 35 -20.98 -48.71 14.50
C ASN A 35 -21.77 -47.52 15.02
N TYR A 36 -21.61 -46.36 14.39
CA TYR A 36 -22.24 -45.13 14.85
C TYR A 36 -22.83 -44.31 13.71
N THR A 37 -23.87 -43.55 14.04
CA THR A 37 -24.54 -42.65 13.11
C THR A 37 -24.86 -41.35 13.85
N LEU A 38 -24.38 -40.23 13.31
CA LEU A 38 -24.75 -38.91 13.79
C LEU A 38 -26.07 -38.51 13.12
N ARG A 39 -27.01 -37.99 13.91
CA ARG A 39 -28.31 -37.53 13.43
C ARG A 39 -28.61 -36.12 13.93
N ASP A 40 -29.33 -35.36 13.12
CA ASP A 40 -29.92 -34.10 13.55
C ASP A 40 -31.17 -34.34 14.42
N SER A 41 -31.72 -33.27 14.99
CA SER A 41 -32.89 -33.30 15.86
C SER A 41 -34.17 -33.81 15.19
N ALA A 42 -34.24 -33.77 13.85
CA ALA A 42 -35.33 -34.31 13.06
C ALA A 42 -35.12 -35.80 12.71
N GLY A 43 -33.96 -36.38 13.06
CA GLY A 43 -33.60 -37.76 12.82
C GLY A 43 -32.89 -38.02 11.49
N ASN A 44 -32.59 -36.99 10.70
CA ASN A 44 -31.85 -37.12 9.45
C ASN A 44 -30.39 -37.50 9.73
N VAL A 45 -29.81 -38.33 8.86
CA VAL A 45 -28.42 -38.77 9.01
C VAL A 45 -27.46 -37.70 8.52
N VAL A 46 -26.46 -37.39 9.35
CA VAL A 46 -25.32 -36.54 8.96
C VAL A 46 -24.22 -37.45 8.41
N PRO A 47 -23.72 -37.22 7.17
CA PRO A 47 -22.62 -37.99 6.62
C PRO A 47 -21.33 -37.82 7.45
N LEU A 48 -20.69 -38.95 7.78
CA LEU A 48 -19.45 -39.01 8.55
C LEU A 48 -18.31 -39.58 7.71
N ALA A 49 -17.06 -39.24 8.05
CA ALA A 49 -15.88 -39.75 7.34
C ALA A 49 -15.68 -41.25 7.56
N SER A 50 -16.09 -41.74 8.73
CA SER A 50 -16.26 -43.15 9.05
C SER A 50 -17.56 -43.32 9.83
N ASP A 51 -18.20 -44.46 9.70
CA ASP A 51 -19.38 -44.88 10.46
C ASP A 51 -19.05 -45.99 11.47
N SER A 52 -17.79 -46.39 11.56
CA SER A 52 -17.33 -47.44 12.46
C SER A 52 -15.91 -47.21 13.00
N GLN A 53 -15.66 -47.70 14.21
CA GLN A 53 -14.32 -47.75 14.83
C GLN A 53 -14.16 -49.10 15.53
N THR A 54 -12.99 -49.71 15.39
CA THR A 54 -12.67 -51.01 16.00
C THR A 54 -11.55 -50.84 17.01
N PHE A 55 -11.78 -51.36 18.21
CA PHE A 55 -10.79 -51.46 19.27
C PHE A 55 -10.53 -52.93 19.59
N TYR A 56 -9.40 -53.22 20.24
CA TYR A 56 -9.02 -54.57 20.62
C TYR A 56 -8.84 -54.62 22.13
N ASP A 57 -9.64 -55.44 22.80
CA ASP A 57 -9.53 -55.65 24.24
C ASP A 57 -9.11 -57.07 24.55
N SER A 58 -8.21 -57.20 25.53
CA SER A 58 -7.72 -58.49 26.01
C SER A 58 -8.68 -59.04 27.06
N VAL A 59 -9.33 -60.17 26.74
CA VAL A 59 -10.31 -60.81 27.62
C VAL A 59 -9.95 -62.29 27.83
N TRP A 60 -9.96 -62.73 29.08
CA TRP A 60 -9.70 -64.12 29.48
C TRP A 60 -10.81 -65.06 28.99
N ASN A 61 -10.48 -66.27 28.54
CA ASN A 61 -11.47 -67.28 28.12
C ASN A 61 -12.52 -67.62 29.20
N TYR A 62 -12.08 -67.65 30.46
CA TYR A 62 -12.94 -67.75 31.63
C TYR A 62 -12.24 -67.21 32.88
N ALA A 63 -12.98 -67.03 33.98
CA ALA A 63 -12.45 -66.69 35.30
C ALA A 63 -12.72 -67.81 36.32
N TYR A 64 -12.07 -67.75 37.49
CA TYR A 64 -12.34 -68.67 38.60
C TYR A 64 -12.98 -67.94 39.78
N VAL A 65 -14.05 -68.53 40.32
CA VAL A 65 -14.56 -68.21 41.65
C VAL A 65 -14.48 -69.48 42.48
N PHE A 66 -13.51 -69.51 43.40
CA PHE A 66 -13.06 -70.74 44.07
C PHE A 66 -12.59 -71.82 43.08
N ILE A 67 -13.35 -72.90 42.96
CA ILE A 67 -13.05 -74.04 42.07
C ILE A 67 -13.95 -74.06 40.83
N PHE A 68 -14.90 -73.12 40.74
CA PHE A 68 -15.84 -73.05 39.63
C PHE A 68 -15.31 -72.09 38.58
N GLN A 69 -15.27 -72.55 37.33
CA GLN A 69 -15.11 -71.66 36.20
C GLN A 69 -16.38 -70.78 36.09
N VAL A 70 -16.21 -69.48 35.90
CA VAL A 70 -17.29 -68.51 35.67
C VAL A 70 -16.97 -67.60 34.49
N PRO A 71 -17.96 -66.99 33.82
CA PRO A 71 -17.72 -66.02 32.75
C PRO A 71 -16.73 -64.97 33.20
N SER A 72 -15.68 -64.75 32.40
CA SER A 72 -14.84 -63.59 32.59
C SER A 72 -15.59 -62.35 32.11
N PHE A 73 -15.26 -61.20 32.67
CA PHE A 73 -15.74 -59.93 32.16
C PHE A 73 -14.61 -58.90 32.22
N GLN A 74 -14.63 -57.98 31.26
CA GLN A 74 -13.73 -56.86 31.18
C GLN A 74 -14.57 -55.60 30.93
N ALA A 75 -14.57 -54.68 31.90
CA ALA A 75 -15.11 -53.34 31.70
C ALA A 75 -14.06 -52.47 31.01
N ALA A 76 -14.48 -51.72 30.00
CA ALA A 76 -13.60 -50.87 29.21
C ALA A 76 -14.32 -49.59 28.79
N SER A 77 -13.54 -48.59 28.40
CA SER A 77 -14.04 -47.35 27.82
C SER A 77 -13.10 -46.86 26.73
N HIS A 78 -13.66 -46.45 25.60
CA HIS A 78 -12.92 -45.82 24.50
C HIS A 78 -13.53 -44.47 24.14
N THR A 79 -12.70 -43.60 23.56
CA THR A 79 -13.17 -42.35 22.95
C THR A 79 -13.40 -42.60 21.47
N LEU A 80 -14.62 -42.34 21.00
CA LEU A 80 -14.96 -42.34 19.58
C LEU A 80 -14.73 -40.94 19.01
N ASP A 81 -13.92 -40.85 17.96
CA ASP A 81 -13.73 -39.61 17.18
C ASP A 81 -14.74 -39.52 16.02
N ILE A 82 -15.69 -38.60 16.13
CA ILE A 82 -16.78 -38.42 15.17
C ILE A 82 -16.47 -37.24 14.25
N GLN A 83 -16.18 -37.51 12.97
CA GLN A 83 -15.88 -36.48 11.98
C GLN A 83 -17.01 -36.34 10.95
N PRO A 84 -17.78 -35.24 10.98
CA PRO A 84 -18.70 -34.89 9.89
C PRO A 84 -17.96 -34.66 8.57
N LEU A 85 -18.55 -35.08 7.44
CA LEU A 85 -18.03 -34.77 6.10
C LEU A 85 -18.47 -33.40 5.58
N SER A 86 -19.57 -32.88 6.13
CA SER A 86 -20.10 -31.56 5.79
C SER A 86 -20.10 -30.66 7.01
N GLN A 87 -20.07 -29.36 6.76
CA GLN A 87 -20.32 -28.36 7.78
C GLN A 87 -21.65 -28.63 8.48
N LEU A 88 -21.66 -28.54 9.82
CA LEU A 88 -22.87 -28.71 10.61
C LEU A 88 -23.54 -27.34 10.74
N ASP A 89 -24.86 -27.32 10.68
CA ASP A 89 -25.63 -26.15 11.13
C ASP A 89 -25.67 -26.19 12.65
N SER A 90 -24.73 -25.50 13.30
CA SER A 90 -24.68 -25.41 14.77
C SER A 90 -25.85 -24.60 15.33
N VAL A 91 -26.38 -23.65 14.57
CA VAL A 91 -27.32 -22.62 15.06
C VAL A 91 -28.76 -23.14 15.08
N SER A 92 -29.20 -23.79 14.00
CA SER A 92 -30.60 -24.17 13.82
C SER A 92 -30.87 -25.65 14.14
N GLN A 93 -29.82 -26.45 14.31
CA GLN A 93 -29.92 -27.88 14.57
C GLN A 93 -29.18 -28.28 15.84
N THR A 94 -29.72 -29.31 16.48
CA THR A 94 -29.03 -30.06 17.53
C THR A 94 -28.84 -31.49 17.06
N TYR A 95 -27.86 -32.18 17.63
CA TYR A 95 -27.40 -33.47 17.13
C TYR A 95 -27.33 -34.50 18.25
N TYR A 96 -27.56 -35.76 17.89
CA TYR A 96 -27.34 -36.90 18.77
C TYR A 96 -26.62 -38.02 18.02
N LEU A 97 -25.78 -38.76 18.73
CA LEU A 97 -25.08 -39.91 18.20
C LEU A 97 -25.83 -41.18 18.62
N THR A 98 -26.08 -42.07 17.66
CA THR A 98 -26.50 -43.45 17.93
C THR A 98 -25.28 -44.35 17.79
N VAL A 99 -24.95 -45.12 18.82
CA VAL A 99 -23.80 -46.05 18.82
C VAL A 99 -24.30 -47.46 19.10
N THR A 100 -23.90 -48.40 18.26
CA THR A 100 -24.18 -49.83 18.40
C THR A 100 -22.87 -50.60 18.53
N ILE A 101 -22.70 -51.32 19.63
CA ILE A 101 -21.53 -52.19 19.82
C ILE A 101 -21.77 -53.54 19.17
N SER A 102 -20.72 -54.09 18.58
CA SER A 102 -20.70 -55.43 18.00
C SER A 102 -19.34 -56.09 18.26
N HIS A 103 -19.31 -57.41 18.30
CA HIS A 103 -18.06 -58.17 18.45
C HIS A 103 -18.11 -59.44 17.60
N THR A 104 -16.93 -59.99 17.29
CA THR A 104 -16.82 -61.26 16.58
C THR A 104 -16.63 -62.39 17.59
N ASN A 105 -17.60 -63.30 17.67
CA ASN A 105 -17.61 -64.37 18.68
C ASN A 105 -16.80 -65.61 18.25
N ASP A 106 -16.60 -65.79 16.94
CA ASP A 106 -15.85 -66.91 16.37
C ASP A 106 -14.91 -66.40 15.26
N PRO A 107 -13.58 -66.49 15.44
CA PRO A 107 -12.61 -66.02 14.45
C PRO A 107 -12.54 -66.90 13.19
N VAL A 108 -13.13 -68.10 13.20
CA VAL A 108 -13.13 -69.04 12.07
C VAL A 108 -14.33 -68.80 11.14
N THR A 109 -15.53 -68.60 11.72
CA THR A 109 -16.74 -68.28 10.92
C THR A 109 -16.89 -66.79 10.63
N GLY A 110 -16.19 -65.92 11.37
CA GLY A 110 -16.29 -64.46 11.22
C GLY A 110 -17.63 -63.90 11.65
N GLN A 111 -18.40 -64.63 12.48
CA GLN A 111 -19.73 -64.23 12.90
C GLN A 111 -19.69 -62.96 13.76
N VAL A 112 -20.23 -61.87 13.22
CA VAL A 112 -20.41 -60.60 13.93
C VAL A 112 -21.74 -60.62 14.69
N ILE A 113 -21.68 -60.43 16.00
CA ILE A 113 -22.87 -60.30 16.87
C ILE A 113 -23.07 -58.83 17.19
N THR A 114 -24.22 -58.29 16.77
CA THR A 114 -24.66 -56.95 17.17
C THR A 114 -25.25 -57.03 18.57
N ALA A 115 -24.77 -56.16 19.47
CA ALA A 115 -25.18 -56.10 20.86
C ALA A 115 -25.98 -54.81 21.12
N ASN A 116 -25.70 -54.11 22.22
CA ASN A 116 -26.51 -52.97 22.65
C ASN A 116 -26.33 -51.73 21.75
N THR A 117 -27.43 -51.01 21.56
CA THR A 117 -27.44 -49.66 20.98
C THR A 117 -27.72 -48.64 22.09
N GLN A 118 -26.98 -47.54 22.10
CA GLN A 118 -27.17 -46.41 22.99
C GLN A 118 -27.21 -45.11 22.20
N LEU A 119 -27.86 -44.09 22.76
CA LEU A 119 -27.96 -42.76 22.19
C LEU A 119 -27.39 -41.74 23.16
N THR A 120 -26.68 -40.75 22.64
CA THR A 120 -26.36 -39.56 23.43
C THR A 120 -27.60 -38.70 23.60
N PRO A 121 -27.65 -37.82 24.61
CA PRO A 121 -28.57 -36.68 24.58
C PRO A 121 -28.40 -35.86 23.31
N THR A 122 -29.49 -35.23 22.88
CA THR A 122 -29.47 -34.25 21.80
C THR A 122 -28.84 -32.96 22.31
N ASN A 123 -27.72 -32.56 21.71
CA ASN A 123 -26.93 -31.40 22.13
C ASN A 123 -26.61 -30.48 20.95
N GLU A 124 -26.29 -29.23 21.26
CA GLU A 124 -25.67 -28.30 20.32
C GLU A 124 -24.21 -28.70 20.10
N LEU A 125 -23.76 -28.71 18.84
CA LEU A 125 -22.37 -29.00 18.47
C LEU A 125 -21.80 -27.77 17.76
N LEU A 126 -20.76 -27.15 18.32
CA LEU A 126 -20.06 -26.02 17.70
C LEU A 126 -19.11 -26.55 16.63
N HIS A 127 -19.46 -26.38 15.36
CA HIS A 127 -18.61 -26.78 14.24
C HIS A 127 -18.15 -25.54 13.48
N PHE A 128 -16.86 -25.22 13.60
CA PHE A 128 -16.23 -24.13 12.87
C PHE A 128 -15.64 -24.64 11.57
N ASP A 129 -15.87 -23.95 10.46
CA ASP A 129 -15.35 -24.33 9.15
C ASP A 129 -13.87 -23.95 8.95
N GLY A 130 -13.33 -23.13 9.86
CA GLY A 130 -11.95 -22.65 9.85
C GLY A 130 -11.81 -21.17 9.51
N ASN A 131 -12.88 -20.49 9.09
CA ASN A 131 -12.85 -19.07 8.81
C ASN A 131 -13.13 -18.26 10.07
N LEU A 132 -12.31 -17.21 10.26
CA LEU A 132 -12.52 -16.21 11.30
C LEU A 132 -12.51 -14.82 10.65
N ILE A 133 -13.61 -14.09 10.79
CA ILE A 133 -13.88 -12.84 10.06
C ILE A 133 -13.77 -11.66 11.03
N PHE A 134 -12.86 -10.74 10.74
CA PHE A 134 -12.67 -9.49 11.47
C PHE A 134 -13.25 -8.34 10.65
N GLY A 135 -14.50 -7.96 10.88
CA GLY A 135 -15.21 -6.99 10.05
C GLY A 135 -15.24 -7.43 8.57
N GLY A 136 -14.47 -6.76 7.71
CA GLY A 136 -14.31 -7.14 6.29
C GLY A 136 -13.08 -8.01 5.97
N ILE A 137 -12.32 -8.45 6.98
CA ILE A 137 -11.04 -9.14 6.81
C ILE A 137 -11.21 -10.63 7.13
N GLY A 138 -11.11 -11.46 6.10
CA GLY A 138 -11.09 -12.91 6.24
C GLY A 138 -9.74 -13.43 6.73
N THR A 139 -9.78 -14.30 7.73
CA THR A 139 -8.62 -15.05 8.23
C THR A 139 -8.91 -16.54 8.26
N THR A 140 -7.85 -17.34 8.17
CA THR A 140 -7.94 -18.80 8.27
C THR A 140 -7.31 -19.25 9.59
N MET A 141 -8.10 -19.97 10.39
CA MET A 141 -7.68 -20.49 11.69
C MET A 141 -6.73 -21.68 11.52
N SER A 142 -5.54 -21.55 12.09
CA SER A 142 -4.52 -22.60 12.15
C SER A 142 -4.44 -23.25 13.54
N ALA A 143 -4.92 -22.58 14.59
CA ALA A 143 -4.93 -23.10 15.96
C ALA A 143 -6.13 -22.56 16.74
N LEU A 144 -6.57 -23.32 17.74
CA LEU A 144 -7.56 -22.89 18.72
C LEU A 144 -7.14 -23.43 20.09
N GLY A 145 -7.13 -22.56 21.10
CA GLY A 145 -6.70 -22.91 22.45
C GLY A 145 -7.67 -23.84 23.17
N ALA A 146 -7.20 -24.45 24.25
CA ALA A 146 -8.02 -25.20 25.19
C ALA A 146 -8.39 -24.31 26.41
N PRO A 147 -9.56 -24.50 27.04
CA PRO A 147 -10.62 -25.46 26.70
C PRO A 147 -11.41 -25.05 25.43
N PRO A 148 -12.19 -25.97 24.83
CA PRO A 148 -13.06 -25.66 23.70
C PRO A 148 -13.99 -24.47 24.00
N PRO A 149 -14.41 -23.72 22.97
CA PRO A 149 -15.33 -22.61 23.14
C PRO A 149 -16.61 -23.06 23.86
N PRO A 150 -17.14 -22.26 24.80
CA PRO A 150 -18.39 -22.61 25.47
C PRO A 150 -19.55 -22.59 24.48
N ALA A 151 -20.42 -23.60 24.55
CA ALA A 151 -21.72 -23.56 23.87
C ALA A 151 -22.65 -22.60 24.62
N ASN A 152 -23.24 -21.66 23.91
CA ASN A 152 -24.24 -20.73 24.42
C ASN A 152 -25.50 -20.87 23.57
N PRO A 153 -26.70 -20.64 24.13
CA PRO A 153 -27.93 -20.78 23.36
C PRO A 153 -27.92 -19.85 22.13
N PRO A 154 -28.46 -20.31 20.98
CA PRO A 154 -28.58 -19.48 19.79
C PRO A 154 -29.36 -18.19 20.10
N SER A 155 -28.86 -17.08 19.59
CA SER A 155 -29.48 -15.76 19.75
C SER A 155 -29.33 -14.97 18.46
N GLY A 156 -30.44 -14.43 17.95
CA GLY A 156 -30.40 -13.61 16.73
C GLY A 156 -29.92 -14.31 15.46
N GLY A 157 -30.02 -15.64 15.39
CA GLY A 157 -29.59 -16.42 14.22
C GLY A 157 -28.09 -16.78 14.21
N VAL A 158 -27.40 -16.63 15.34
CA VAL A 158 -26.01 -17.04 15.53
C VAL A 158 -25.84 -17.71 16.90
N ILE A 159 -24.71 -18.38 17.11
CA ILE A 159 -24.27 -18.79 18.45
C ILE A 159 -23.15 -17.85 18.92
N PRO A 160 -23.43 -16.96 19.88
CA PRO A 160 -22.39 -16.13 20.46
C PRO A 160 -21.48 -17.00 21.33
N THR A 161 -20.17 -16.98 21.11
CA THR A 161 -19.19 -17.74 21.91
C THR A 161 -17.89 -16.96 22.05
N THR A 162 -16.92 -17.53 22.75
CA THR A 162 -15.62 -16.90 22.98
C THR A 162 -14.51 -17.83 22.53
N LEU A 163 -13.64 -17.35 21.64
CA LEU A 163 -12.42 -18.05 21.25
C LEU A 163 -11.25 -17.54 22.11
N SER A 164 -10.57 -18.46 22.78
CA SER A 164 -9.36 -18.16 23.57
C SER A 164 -8.16 -18.88 22.97
N GLY A 165 -7.04 -18.19 22.82
CA GLY A 165 -5.82 -18.75 22.25
C GLY A 165 -5.92 -19.08 20.76
N ALA A 166 -6.75 -18.36 20.00
CA ALA A 166 -6.89 -18.57 18.55
C ALA A 166 -5.59 -18.23 17.82
N GLY A 167 -5.26 -19.00 16.79
CA GLY A 167 -4.14 -18.73 15.90
C GLY A 167 -4.58 -18.86 14.44
N GLY A 168 -3.95 -18.10 13.57
CA GLY A 168 -4.33 -18.06 12.16
C GLY A 168 -3.47 -17.09 11.36
N TYR A 169 -3.96 -16.77 10.17
CA TYR A 169 -3.33 -15.83 9.26
C TYR A 169 -4.38 -15.13 8.39
N VAL A 170 -4.05 -13.95 7.89
CA VAL A 170 -4.91 -13.24 6.93
C VAL A 170 -4.96 -14.04 5.63
N THR A 171 -6.15 -14.45 5.20
CA THR A 171 -6.30 -15.42 4.10
C THR A 171 -5.73 -14.89 2.79
N ALA A 172 -5.92 -13.59 2.52
CA ALA A 172 -5.39 -12.93 1.33
C ALA A 172 -3.90 -12.54 1.45
N LYS A 173 -3.29 -12.69 2.64
CA LYS A 173 -1.90 -12.30 2.90
C LYS A 173 -1.28 -13.19 4.00
N THR A 174 -0.92 -14.41 3.61
CA THR A 174 -0.64 -15.53 4.52
C THR A 174 0.63 -15.39 5.37
N ASP A 175 1.52 -14.46 5.03
CA ASP A 175 2.70 -14.10 5.83
C ASP A 175 2.36 -13.21 7.04
N HIS A 176 1.11 -12.75 7.15
CA HIS A 176 0.59 -12.02 8.30
C HIS A 176 -0.20 -12.96 9.21
N THR A 177 0.45 -13.40 10.29
CA THR A 177 -0.07 -14.44 11.18
C THR A 177 -0.47 -13.85 12.53
N TYR A 178 -1.23 -14.61 13.32
CA TYR A 178 -1.44 -14.32 14.74
C TYR A 178 -1.47 -15.64 15.51
N SER A 179 -1.07 -15.59 16.78
CA SER A 179 -0.99 -16.76 17.63
C SER A 179 -1.40 -16.39 19.05
N GLY A 180 -2.17 -17.25 19.72
CA GLY A 180 -2.58 -17.00 21.09
C GLY A 180 -3.56 -15.82 21.25
N ALA A 181 -4.30 -15.49 20.20
CA ALA A 181 -5.27 -14.41 20.21
C ALA A 181 -6.44 -14.68 21.18
N GLY A 182 -6.95 -13.61 21.79
CA GLY A 182 -8.18 -13.62 22.57
C GLY A 182 -8.01 -13.26 24.05
N PRO A 183 -9.12 -13.27 24.83
CA PRO A 183 -10.44 -13.76 24.41
C PRO A 183 -11.09 -12.91 23.31
N LEU A 184 -11.57 -13.55 22.25
CA LEU A 184 -12.34 -12.95 21.17
C LEU A 184 -13.79 -13.36 21.32
N SER A 185 -14.71 -12.39 21.42
CA SER A 185 -16.13 -12.69 21.31
C SER A 185 -16.47 -12.87 19.84
N VAL A 186 -17.02 -14.02 19.49
CA VAL A 186 -17.36 -14.37 18.10
C VAL A 186 -18.81 -14.83 18.01
N ASN A 187 -19.41 -14.66 16.85
CA ASN A 187 -20.69 -15.22 16.49
C ASN A 187 -20.44 -16.34 15.48
N LEU A 188 -20.79 -17.57 15.84
CA LEU A 188 -20.78 -18.70 14.93
C LEU A 188 -22.07 -18.69 14.09
N GLU A 189 -21.89 -18.70 12.77
CA GLU A 189 -22.97 -18.67 11.78
C GLU A 189 -23.38 -20.09 11.35
N THR A 190 -24.54 -20.22 10.69
CA THR A 190 -25.10 -21.52 10.23
C THR A 190 -24.17 -22.25 9.25
N ASN A 191 -23.30 -21.51 8.56
CA ASN A 191 -22.32 -22.04 7.60
C ASN A 191 -20.96 -22.35 8.23
N GLY A 192 -20.81 -22.25 9.56
CA GLY A 192 -19.56 -22.54 10.26
C GLY A 192 -18.57 -21.39 10.36
N ASP A 193 -18.81 -20.26 9.68
CA ASP A 193 -17.97 -19.07 9.81
C ASP A 193 -18.06 -18.51 11.22
N ALA A 194 -16.94 -18.03 11.75
CA ALA A 194 -16.91 -17.24 12.98
C ALA A 194 -16.71 -15.75 12.68
N ALA A 195 -17.67 -14.91 13.01
CA ALA A 195 -17.54 -13.45 12.89
C ALA A 195 -17.17 -12.82 14.24
N VAL A 196 -16.10 -12.05 14.29
CA VAL A 196 -15.64 -11.37 15.52
C VAL A 196 -16.58 -10.22 15.85
N ALA A 197 -17.21 -10.29 17.02
CA ALA A 197 -18.08 -9.26 17.57
C ALA A 197 -17.33 -8.28 18.48
N ALA A 198 -16.34 -8.76 19.23
CA ALA A 198 -15.50 -7.94 20.11
C ALA A 198 -14.13 -8.57 20.37
N GLY A 199 -13.17 -7.73 20.75
CA GLY A 199 -11.78 -8.11 20.94
C GLY A 199 -10.88 -7.67 19.78
N THR A 200 -9.58 -7.77 20.00
CA THR A 200 -8.55 -7.34 19.04
C THR A 200 -7.42 -8.35 18.98
N VAL A 201 -6.77 -8.43 17.83
CA VAL A 201 -5.60 -9.29 17.60
C VAL A 201 -4.52 -8.47 16.92
N LEU A 202 -3.29 -8.55 17.42
CA LEU A 202 -2.14 -8.01 16.72
C LEU A 202 -1.56 -9.05 15.76
N LEU A 203 -1.25 -8.64 14.54
CA LEU A 203 -0.57 -9.50 13.57
C LEU A 203 0.94 -9.52 13.80
N ASN A 204 1.50 -10.72 13.70
CA ASN A 204 2.91 -10.96 13.46
C ASN A 204 3.15 -10.83 11.94
N ALA A 205 3.78 -9.72 11.54
CA ALA A 205 4.07 -9.38 10.14
C ALA A 205 5.58 -9.44 9.85
N PRO A 206 5.99 -9.49 8.56
CA PRO A 206 7.38 -9.31 8.17
C PRO A 206 7.96 -7.99 8.68
N SER A 207 9.29 -7.93 8.86
CA SER A 207 10.00 -6.71 9.28
C SER A 207 11.08 -6.33 8.26
N PRO A 208 11.00 -5.17 7.59
CA PRO A 208 9.91 -4.19 7.66
C PRO A 208 8.62 -4.69 6.97
N ASP A 209 7.46 -4.28 7.48
CA ASP A 209 6.16 -4.59 6.86
C ASP A 209 5.86 -3.59 5.74
N SER A 210 6.45 -3.84 4.56
CA SER A 210 6.40 -2.94 3.40
C SER A 210 5.52 -3.52 2.29
N ASP A 211 4.95 -2.64 1.47
CA ASP A 211 4.25 -3.01 0.25
C ASP A 211 4.25 -1.87 -0.77
N THR A 212 3.67 -2.12 -1.94
CA THR A 212 3.50 -1.12 -2.99
C THR A 212 2.07 -1.17 -3.53
N LEU A 213 1.47 0.00 -3.73
CA LEU A 213 0.16 0.12 -4.37
C LEU A 213 0.19 1.27 -5.37
N ALA A 214 -0.22 1.01 -6.61
CA ALA A 214 -0.24 1.99 -7.70
C ALA A 214 1.10 2.76 -7.85
N GLY A 215 2.23 2.06 -7.69
CA GLY A 215 3.58 2.62 -7.77
C GLY A 215 4.07 3.34 -6.51
N VAL A 216 3.21 3.54 -5.50
CA VAL A 216 3.58 4.15 -4.22
C VAL A 216 4.00 3.08 -3.23
N ARG A 217 5.23 3.19 -2.73
CA ARG A 217 5.73 2.34 -1.64
C ARG A 217 5.18 2.84 -0.31
N PHE A 218 4.82 1.93 0.58
CA PHE A 218 4.40 2.27 1.92
C PHE A 218 4.83 1.21 2.93
N GLN A 219 4.96 1.63 4.18
CA GLN A 219 5.27 0.77 5.31
C GLN A 219 4.14 0.83 6.33
N ARG A 220 3.72 -0.32 6.84
CA ARG A 220 2.77 -0.44 7.93
C ARG A 220 3.51 -0.51 9.27
N GLY A 221 2.90 0.10 10.29
CA GLY A 221 3.17 -0.19 11.68
C GLY A 221 2.48 -1.49 12.11
N PRO A 222 2.37 -1.74 13.43
CA PRO A 222 1.68 -2.91 13.94
C PRO A 222 0.22 -2.97 13.44
N VAL A 223 -0.14 -4.04 12.74
CA VAL A 223 -1.50 -4.23 12.20
C VAL A 223 -2.38 -4.90 13.26
N THR A 224 -3.49 -4.25 13.60
CA THR A 224 -4.48 -4.76 14.54
C THR A 224 -5.75 -5.16 13.78
N LEU A 225 -6.22 -6.38 14.02
CA LEU A 225 -7.54 -6.87 13.59
C LEU A 225 -8.55 -6.70 14.71
N SER A 226 -9.78 -6.32 14.38
CA SER A 226 -10.91 -6.15 15.31
C SER A 226 -12.24 -6.43 14.61
N SER A 227 -13.35 -6.33 15.32
CA SER A 227 -14.69 -6.43 14.71
C SER A 227 -14.97 -5.36 13.65
N SER A 228 -14.22 -4.26 13.60
CA SER A 228 -14.34 -3.24 12.55
C SER A 228 -13.41 -3.45 11.36
N GLY A 229 -12.58 -4.51 11.33
CA GLY A 229 -11.59 -4.74 10.28
C GLY A 229 -10.14 -4.64 10.75
N ALA A 230 -9.24 -4.48 9.79
CA ALA A 230 -7.82 -4.26 10.00
C ALA A 230 -7.51 -2.75 10.05
N SER A 231 -6.64 -2.35 10.96
CA SER A 231 -6.10 -1.00 11.02
C SER A 231 -4.62 -0.98 11.40
N ALA A 232 -3.87 -0.03 10.87
CA ALA A 232 -2.47 0.20 11.22
C ALA A 232 -2.09 1.68 11.01
N ASP A 233 -1.01 2.12 11.64
CA ASP A 233 -0.33 3.31 11.18
C ASP A 233 0.37 3.01 9.84
N VAL A 234 0.33 3.95 8.90
CA VAL A 234 0.89 3.77 7.56
C VAL A 234 1.80 4.95 7.25
N THR A 235 3.01 4.67 6.80
CA THR A 235 3.92 5.69 6.25
C THR A 235 4.03 5.49 4.75
N ALA A 236 3.49 6.41 3.97
CA ALA A 236 3.74 6.44 2.53
C ALA A 236 5.13 7.02 2.26
N ILE A 237 5.83 6.42 1.30
CA ILE A 237 7.14 6.88 0.82
C ILE A 237 6.87 7.62 -0.48
N LEU A 238 7.15 8.92 -0.49
CA LEU A 238 6.98 9.78 -1.65
C LEU A 238 7.89 9.31 -2.80
N PRO A 239 7.49 9.51 -4.07
CA PRO A 239 8.33 9.20 -5.22
C PRO A 239 9.65 9.96 -5.16
N THR A 240 10.71 9.39 -5.73
CA THR A 240 12.01 10.05 -5.84
C THR A 240 11.86 11.39 -6.56
N GLY A 241 12.46 12.45 -6.03
CA GLY A 241 12.31 13.81 -6.55
C GLY A 241 11.16 14.61 -5.95
N PHE A 242 10.26 13.98 -5.17
CA PHE A 242 9.21 14.69 -4.44
C PHE A 242 9.39 14.62 -2.92
N GLY A 243 9.33 15.78 -2.28
CA GLY A 243 9.45 15.88 -0.82
C GLY A 243 8.71 17.09 -0.27
N TYR A 244 8.62 17.15 1.06
CA TYR A 244 7.99 18.28 1.75
C TYR A 244 8.68 18.64 3.05
N ARG A 245 8.35 19.82 3.56
CA ARG A 245 8.73 20.29 4.90
C ARG A 245 7.63 21.15 5.50
N LEU A 246 7.80 21.52 6.76
CA LEU A 246 6.78 22.20 7.56
C LEU A 246 7.26 23.55 8.07
N GLY A 247 6.43 24.58 7.94
CA GLY A 247 6.54 25.85 8.67
C GLY A 247 7.62 26.83 8.22
N ASP A 248 8.70 26.39 7.58
CA ASP A 248 9.80 27.26 7.15
C ASP A 248 10.38 26.88 5.78
N VAL A 249 11.11 27.81 5.16
CA VAL A 249 11.84 27.62 3.88
C VAL A 249 13.37 27.79 4.01
N SER A 250 13.88 28.03 5.22
CA SER A 250 15.31 28.28 5.50
C SER A 250 16.26 27.07 5.38
N ASN A 251 15.83 25.86 5.75
CA ASN A 251 16.58 24.61 5.67
C ASN A 251 16.19 23.75 4.45
N LEU A 252 17.06 23.60 3.45
CA LEU A 252 16.73 22.94 2.18
C LEU A 252 16.45 21.42 2.26
N VAL A 253 16.51 20.79 3.44
CA VAL A 253 16.19 19.37 3.63
C VAL A 253 14.69 19.13 3.62
N VAL A 254 14.23 18.21 2.77
CA VAL A 254 12.83 17.76 2.67
C VAL A 254 12.67 16.33 3.19
N SER A 255 11.48 16.01 3.68
CA SER A 255 11.04 14.66 4.06
C SER A 255 10.39 13.96 2.87
N ALA A 256 10.71 12.68 2.70
CA ALA A 256 10.05 11.77 1.76
C ALA A 256 9.01 10.86 2.45
N PHE A 257 8.79 10.99 3.75
CA PHE A 257 7.92 10.10 4.53
C PHE A 257 6.65 10.83 4.96
N LEU A 258 5.50 10.29 4.58
CA LEU A 258 4.19 10.85 4.85
C LEU A 258 3.42 9.93 5.81
N PRO A 259 3.40 10.23 7.12
CA PRO A 259 2.79 9.36 8.12
C PRO A 259 1.28 9.57 8.25
N PHE A 260 0.56 8.49 8.47
CA PHE A 260 -0.88 8.43 8.73
C PHE A 260 -1.16 7.50 9.91
N THR A 261 -2.09 7.86 10.77
CA THR A 261 -2.41 7.08 11.97
C THR A 261 -3.75 6.37 11.85
N GLY A 262 -3.86 5.17 12.43
CA GLY A 262 -5.12 4.43 12.54
C GLY A 262 -5.83 4.18 11.19
N VAL A 263 -5.06 3.93 10.13
CA VAL A 263 -5.56 3.77 8.77
C VAL A 263 -6.33 2.45 8.64
N PRO A 264 -7.61 2.47 8.22
CA PRO A 264 -8.34 1.26 7.88
C PRO A 264 -7.73 0.58 6.65
N LEU A 265 -7.59 -0.74 6.71
CA LEU A 265 -6.98 -1.55 5.65
C LEU A 265 -8.00 -2.46 4.97
N THR A 266 -7.74 -2.79 3.70
CA THR A 266 -8.45 -3.79 2.91
C THR A 266 -8.01 -5.21 3.29
N SER A 267 -8.64 -6.23 2.68
CA SER A 267 -8.23 -7.64 2.84
C SER A 267 -6.78 -7.92 2.42
N LEU A 268 -6.22 -7.13 1.50
CA LEU A 268 -4.81 -7.18 1.10
C LEU A 268 -3.88 -6.36 2.03
N LEU A 269 -4.40 -5.86 3.16
CA LEU A 269 -3.70 -5.01 4.11
C LEU A 269 -3.12 -3.73 3.46
N SER A 270 -3.80 -3.23 2.43
CA SER A 270 -3.53 -1.93 1.81
C SER A 270 -4.50 -0.88 2.34
N PRO A 271 -4.14 0.42 2.40
CA PRO A 271 -5.07 1.48 2.81
C PRO A 271 -6.40 1.40 2.05
N ALA A 272 -7.52 1.46 2.78
CA ALA A 272 -8.85 1.28 2.20
C ALA A 272 -9.42 2.55 1.55
N ASN A 273 -8.95 3.72 1.98
CA ASN A 273 -9.47 5.02 1.56
C ASN A 273 -8.33 5.97 1.24
N ASN A 274 -8.63 7.04 0.50
CA ASN A 274 -7.71 8.15 0.32
C ASN A 274 -7.32 8.73 1.68
N LEU A 275 -6.04 9.05 1.85
CA LEU A 275 -5.48 9.52 3.12
C LEU A 275 -5.11 11.00 3.01
N THR A 276 -5.43 11.77 4.04
CA THR A 276 -5.10 13.20 4.11
C THR A 276 -4.12 13.45 5.23
N TYR A 277 -2.93 13.93 4.89
CA TYR A 277 -1.93 14.36 5.85
C TYR A 277 -2.16 15.83 6.18
N LEU A 278 -2.47 16.13 7.44
CA LEU A 278 -2.81 17.46 7.93
C LEU A 278 -1.98 17.77 9.19
N PRO A 279 -0.75 18.30 9.06
CA PRO A 279 0.16 18.52 10.18
C PRO A 279 -0.19 19.74 11.05
N GLY A 280 -1.23 20.50 10.69
CA GLY A 280 -1.64 21.71 11.43
C GLY A 280 -0.73 22.92 11.23
N THR A 281 0.17 22.88 10.23
CA THR A 281 1.08 23.95 9.86
C THR A 281 1.25 23.97 8.33
N THR A 282 1.82 25.05 7.80
CA THR A 282 2.06 25.19 6.36
C THR A 282 3.04 24.13 5.88
N ILE A 283 2.67 23.45 4.79
CA ILE A 283 3.50 22.53 4.04
C ILE A 283 4.14 23.29 2.88
N TYR A 284 5.46 23.15 2.75
CA TYR A 284 6.20 23.53 1.55
C TYR A 284 6.67 22.23 0.88
N ALA A 285 5.98 21.85 -0.19
CA ALA A 285 6.33 20.67 -0.98
C ALA A 285 7.13 21.09 -2.22
N ALA A 286 8.07 20.28 -2.66
CA ALA A 286 8.84 20.52 -3.87
C ALA A 286 8.97 19.21 -4.65
N GLU A 287 8.82 19.35 -5.96
CA GLU A 287 9.29 18.40 -6.94
C GLU A 287 10.60 18.99 -7.52
N GLU A 288 11.64 18.17 -7.64
CA GLU A 288 13.03 18.62 -7.74
C GLU A 288 13.38 19.38 -9.02
N ASP A 289 12.65 19.16 -10.11
CA ASP A 289 12.97 19.76 -11.40
C ASP A 289 12.55 21.23 -11.53
N LYS A 290 11.51 21.63 -10.81
CA LYS A 290 10.92 22.97 -10.93
C LYS A 290 11.26 23.74 -9.67
N PRO A 291 11.84 24.95 -9.77
CA PRO A 291 12.33 25.67 -8.60
C PRO A 291 11.18 26.36 -7.84
N VAL A 292 10.13 25.62 -7.51
CA VAL A 292 8.90 26.14 -6.90
C VAL A 292 8.52 25.32 -5.67
N TRP A 293 8.29 26.02 -4.56
CA TRP A 293 7.59 25.46 -3.41
C TRP A 293 6.09 25.47 -3.70
N LEU A 294 5.45 24.32 -3.63
CA LEU A 294 4.00 24.15 -3.61
C LEU A 294 3.53 24.33 -2.16
N VAL A 295 2.75 25.38 -1.93
CA VAL A 295 2.33 25.79 -0.58
C VAL A 295 0.93 25.23 -0.31
N SER A 296 0.81 24.46 0.77
CA SER A 296 -0.44 23.78 1.13
C SER A 296 -0.60 23.69 2.65
N ASP A 297 -1.80 23.38 3.14
CA ASP A 297 -2.05 22.93 4.52
C ASP A 297 -2.06 21.40 4.64
N ARG A 298 -2.15 20.67 3.51
CA ARG A 298 -2.35 19.22 3.47
C ARG A 298 -1.72 18.55 2.25
N ILE A 299 -1.43 17.26 2.36
CA ILE A 299 -1.14 16.39 1.20
C ILE A 299 -2.18 15.27 1.18
N VAL A 300 -2.80 15.02 0.03
CA VAL A 300 -3.82 13.98 -0.13
C VAL A 300 -3.24 12.84 -0.96
N TRP A 301 -3.09 11.66 -0.37
CA TRP A 301 -2.77 10.44 -1.12
C TRP A 301 -4.05 9.80 -1.66
N LEU A 302 -4.23 9.89 -2.97
CA LEU A 302 -5.23 9.18 -3.75
C LEU A 302 -4.75 7.74 -3.96
N VAL A 303 -5.10 6.87 -3.02
CA VAL A 303 -4.50 5.54 -2.83
C VAL A 303 -4.60 4.67 -4.09
N ASN A 304 -5.77 4.63 -4.73
CA ASN A 304 -5.99 3.77 -5.90
C ASN A 304 -5.30 4.27 -7.18
N SER A 305 -5.00 5.57 -7.28
CA SER A 305 -4.30 6.15 -8.44
C SER A 305 -2.81 6.37 -8.20
N GLY A 306 -2.31 6.12 -6.98
CA GLY A 306 -0.92 6.39 -6.61
C GLY A 306 -0.55 7.87 -6.68
N THR A 307 -1.54 8.77 -6.60
CA THR A 307 -1.32 10.21 -6.82
C THR A 307 -1.35 10.99 -5.51
N PHE A 308 -0.44 11.93 -5.34
CA PHE A 308 -0.42 12.90 -4.25
C PHE A 308 -0.94 14.24 -4.75
N GLY A 309 -2.08 14.68 -4.22
CA GLY A 309 -2.59 16.04 -4.42
C GLY A 309 -2.02 16.99 -3.39
N VAL A 310 -1.65 18.20 -3.83
CA VAL A 310 -1.15 19.28 -2.97
C VAL A 310 -2.08 20.49 -3.12
N PRO A 311 -3.28 20.50 -2.49
CA PRO A 311 -4.24 21.60 -2.67
C PRO A 311 -3.63 22.95 -2.22
N PRO A 312 -3.62 23.98 -3.07
CA PRO A 312 -2.92 25.21 -2.75
C PRO A 312 -3.56 25.95 -1.56
N THR A 313 -2.73 26.49 -0.67
CA THR A 313 -3.15 27.43 0.38
C THR A 313 -2.28 28.68 0.40
N GLY A 314 -2.84 29.80 0.87
CA GLY A 314 -2.14 31.09 0.84
C GLY A 314 -1.69 31.46 -0.58
N PRO A 315 -0.39 31.74 -0.81
CA PRO A 315 0.12 32.03 -2.15
C PRO A 315 0.03 30.83 -3.12
N GLY A 316 -0.14 29.61 -2.60
CA GLY A 316 -0.28 28.37 -3.37
C GLY A 316 1.03 27.88 -4.01
N ALA A 317 1.89 28.78 -4.45
CA ALA A 317 3.22 28.47 -4.97
C ALA A 317 4.18 29.64 -4.76
N THR A 318 5.45 29.37 -4.46
CA THR A 318 6.49 30.40 -4.28
C THR A 318 7.81 29.96 -4.86
N TYR A 319 8.53 30.85 -5.54
CA TYR A 319 9.83 30.54 -6.12
C TYR A 319 10.88 30.25 -5.04
N VAL A 320 11.60 29.13 -5.18
CA VAL A 320 12.53 28.60 -4.16
C VAL A 320 13.67 29.56 -3.87
N ARG A 321 14.21 30.25 -4.89
CA ARG A 321 15.39 31.13 -4.77
C ARG A 321 15.05 32.61 -4.57
N ALA A 322 13.78 32.95 -4.37
CA ALA A 322 13.34 34.34 -4.30
C ALA A 322 14.05 35.11 -3.17
N ALA A 323 14.18 34.48 -1.99
CA ALA A 323 14.84 35.08 -0.84
C ALA A 323 16.35 35.25 -1.06
N GLU A 324 17.03 34.29 -1.67
CA GLU A 324 18.47 34.38 -1.97
C GLU A 324 18.78 35.48 -2.98
N PHE A 325 17.96 35.65 -4.03
CA PHE A 325 18.13 36.77 -4.95
C PHE A 325 17.85 38.12 -4.27
N ALA A 326 16.80 38.22 -3.46
CA ALA A 326 16.50 39.44 -2.72
C ALA A 326 17.64 39.79 -1.75
N TYR A 327 18.20 38.79 -1.07
CA TYR A 327 19.34 38.96 -0.19
C TYR A 327 20.59 39.42 -0.95
N LEU A 328 20.96 38.75 -2.04
CA LEU A 328 22.10 39.13 -2.88
C LEU A 328 21.98 40.57 -3.38
N GLN A 329 20.79 40.97 -3.83
CA GLN A 329 20.51 42.34 -4.26
C GLN A 329 20.66 43.34 -3.10
N SER A 330 20.21 42.99 -1.89
CA SER A 330 20.28 43.86 -0.72
C SER A 330 21.71 44.16 -0.25
N VAL A 331 22.63 43.23 -0.49
CA VAL A 331 24.06 43.37 -0.13
C VAL A 331 24.93 43.80 -1.31
N SER A 332 24.33 44.17 -2.45
CA SER A 332 25.03 44.53 -3.70
C SER A 332 26.15 45.55 -3.51
N ASN A 333 25.94 46.56 -2.67
CA ASN A 333 26.94 47.61 -2.34
C ASN A 333 28.19 47.10 -1.59
N LEU A 334 28.17 45.86 -1.10
CA LEU A 334 29.29 45.23 -0.38
C LEU A 334 30.12 44.31 -1.28
N LEU A 335 29.74 44.16 -2.56
CA LEU A 335 30.40 43.29 -3.52
C LEU A 335 31.54 44.01 -4.25
N VAL A 336 32.39 43.24 -4.93
CA VAL A 336 33.61 43.75 -5.60
C VAL A 336 33.30 44.73 -6.74
N ASP A 337 32.16 44.53 -7.43
CA ASP A 337 31.71 45.37 -8.53
C ASP A 337 30.22 45.73 -8.35
N PRO A 338 29.92 46.75 -7.52
CA PRO A 338 28.55 47.18 -7.23
C PRO A 338 28.04 48.16 -8.32
N PRO A 339 26.75 48.08 -8.70
CA PRO A 339 25.73 47.14 -8.25
C PRO A 339 25.70 45.83 -9.05
N ASP A 340 26.54 45.70 -10.07
CA ASP A 340 26.42 44.68 -11.13
C ASP A 340 26.54 43.25 -10.60
N MET A 341 27.32 43.00 -9.55
CA MET A 341 27.39 41.69 -8.89
C MET A 341 26.18 41.34 -8.02
N GLY A 342 25.33 42.32 -7.69
CA GLY A 342 24.10 42.13 -6.93
C GLY A 342 22.99 41.43 -7.72
N ASP A 343 23.01 41.57 -9.04
CA ASP A 343 22.06 40.92 -9.95
C ASP A 343 22.67 39.65 -10.56
N LYS A 344 22.49 38.51 -9.89
CA LYS A 344 22.95 37.22 -10.43
C LYS A 344 22.15 36.83 -11.68
N ARG A 345 22.80 36.68 -12.82
CA ARG A 345 22.17 36.23 -14.08
C ARG A 345 21.66 34.79 -13.93
N SER A 346 20.46 34.51 -14.42
CA SER A 346 19.86 33.16 -14.38
C SER A 346 18.80 33.00 -15.46
N ASN A 347 18.62 31.78 -15.97
CA ASN A 347 17.60 31.47 -16.97
C ASN A 347 16.23 31.12 -16.39
N ASP A 348 16.13 31.01 -15.06
CA ASP A 348 14.89 30.68 -14.34
C ASP A 348 14.30 31.89 -13.61
N LYS A 349 14.86 33.10 -13.78
CA LYS A 349 14.39 34.29 -13.05
C LYS A 349 12.98 34.75 -13.42
N TYR A 350 12.37 34.21 -14.48
CA TYR A 350 10.95 34.41 -14.75
C TYR A 350 10.06 33.90 -13.60
N TRP A 351 10.54 32.95 -12.78
CA TRP A 351 9.85 32.49 -11.58
C TRP A 351 9.71 33.57 -10.49
N LEU A 352 10.48 34.66 -10.53
CA LEU A 352 10.26 35.81 -9.65
C LEU A 352 8.91 36.50 -9.91
N SER A 353 8.36 36.35 -11.12
CA SER A 353 7.02 36.83 -11.49
C SER A 353 5.93 35.78 -11.26
N LEU A 354 6.22 34.66 -10.59
CA LEU A 354 5.21 33.66 -10.23
C LEU A 354 4.12 34.31 -9.34
N ASN A 355 2.86 34.21 -9.76
CA ASN A 355 1.72 34.72 -9.00
C ASN A 355 1.08 33.62 -8.16
N SER A 356 0.61 32.56 -8.81
CA SER A 356 -0.15 31.48 -8.17
C SER A 356 -0.27 30.25 -9.08
N PRO A 357 -0.56 29.07 -8.52
CA PRO A 357 -0.97 27.93 -9.32
C PRO A 357 -2.41 28.12 -9.84
N LEU A 358 -2.64 27.75 -11.10
CA LEU A 358 -3.95 27.79 -11.77
C LEU A 358 -4.78 26.51 -11.56
N SER A 359 -4.15 25.44 -11.08
CA SER A 359 -4.79 24.17 -10.73
C SER A 359 -4.11 23.59 -9.50
N ALA A 360 -4.79 22.70 -8.78
CA ALA A 360 -4.15 21.94 -7.70
C ALA A 360 -3.06 21.05 -8.29
N PRO A 361 -1.78 21.20 -7.87
CA PRO A 361 -0.71 20.31 -8.28
C PRO A 361 -0.97 18.86 -7.87
N THR A 362 -0.61 17.94 -8.74
CA THR A 362 -0.63 16.50 -8.48
C THR A 362 0.70 15.88 -8.85
N ILE A 363 1.16 14.96 -8.01
CA ILE A 363 2.40 14.22 -8.19
C ILE A 363 2.08 12.73 -8.23
N ARG A 364 2.61 11.99 -9.20
CA ARG A 364 2.49 10.53 -9.26
C ARG A 364 3.86 9.89 -9.52
N PRO A 365 4.10 8.63 -9.10
CA PRO A 365 5.29 7.92 -9.53
C PRO A 365 5.19 7.52 -11.01
N ASP A 366 6.34 7.46 -11.68
CA ASP A 366 6.52 6.74 -12.94
C ASP A 366 6.76 5.23 -12.68
N PHE A 367 7.18 4.49 -13.71
CA PHE A 367 7.48 3.06 -13.59
C PHE A 367 8.73 2.75 -12.73
N ASN A 368 9.66 3.71 -12.63
CA ASN A 368 10.89 3.58 -11.84
C ASN A 368 10.75 4.17 -10.42
N GLY A 369 9.62 4.80 -10.11
CA GLY A 369 9.34 5.44 -8.82
C GLY A 369 9.79 6.90 -8.74
N ASN A 370 10.12 7.54 -9.86
CA ASN A 370 10.41 8.98 -9.95
C ASN A 370 9.11 9.80 -9.95
N SER A 371 9.14 11.00 -9.40
CA SER A 371 8.00 11.91 -9.36
C SER A 371 7.69 12.51 -10.72
N LEU A 372 6.41 12.56 -11.07
CA LEU A 372 5.92 13.28 -12.23
C LEU A 372 4.93 14.35 -11.78
N LEU A 373 5.31 15.63 -11.94
CA LEU A 373 4.44 16.76 -11.60
C LEU A 373 3.43 17.05 -12.71
N THR A 374 2.16 17.23 -12.36
CA THR A 374 1.16 17.88 -13.21
C THR A 374 0.62 19.11 -12.50
N ALA A 375 0.81 20.28 -13.09
CA ALA A 375 0.44 21.56 -12.51
C ALA A 375 0.27 22.63 -13.60
N ALA A 376 -0.32 23.76 -13.23
CA ALA A 376 -0.32 24.95 -14.05
C ALA A 376 0.01 26.16 -13.19
N PHE A 377 0.87 27.05 -13.69
CA PHE A 377 1.33 28.25 -13.00
C PHE A 377 0.96 29.50 -13.80
N SER A 378 0.68 30.58 -13.07
CA SER A 378 0.48 31.91 -13.63
C SER A 378 1.64 32.83 -13.29
N PHE A 379 2.01 33.68 -14.24
CA PHE A 379 3.08 34.66 -14.09
C PHE A 379 2.52 36.06 -14.34
N GLY A 380 2.94 37.03 -13.53
CA GLY A 380 2.73 38.45 -13.79
C GLY A 380 3.71 38.96 -14.84
N ALA A 381 3.70 40.27 -15.10
CA ALA A 381 4.75 40.93 -15.88
C ALA A 381 6.12 40.78 -15.20
N GLY A 382 7.19 40.90 -15.97
CA GLY A 382 8.53 40.73 -15.41
C GLY A 382 9.65 41.05 -16.40
N ALA A 383 10.85 41.18 -15.83
CA ALA A 383 12.08 41.33 -16.57
C ALA A 383 13.24 40.72 -15.78
N PHE A 384 14.21 40.15 -16.49
CA PHE A 384 15.46 39.67 -15.91
C PHE A 384 16.57 39.60 -16.95
N ARG A 385 17.80 39.40 -16.49
CA ARG A 385 18.96 39.12 -17.34
C ARG A 385 19.30 37.63 -17.32
N ALA A 386 19.32 37.02 -18.49
CA ALA A 386 19.62 35.60 -18.67
C ALA A 386 21.09 35.29 -18.36
N HIS A 387 21.35 34.06 -17.90
CA HIS A 387 22.70 33.52 -17.82
C HIS A 387 23.21 33.05 -19.18
N PHE A 388 22.33 32.50 -20.02
CA PHE A 388 22.66 32.16 -21.39
C PHE A 388 21.43 32.35 -22.31
N PRO A 389 21.53 33.10 -23.42
CA PRO A 389 22.69 33.92 -23.81
C PRO A 389 23.02 34.99 -22.76
N TYR A 390 24.31 35.16 -22.47
CA TYR A 390 24.75 35.89 -21.29
C TYR A 390 24.30 37.35 -21.32
N ASP A 391 23.82 37.83 -20.17
CA ASP A 391 23.39 39.21 -19.93
C ASP A 391 22.26 39.72 -20.85
N THR A 392 21.56 38.82 -21.53
CA THR A 392 20.44 39.19 -22.41
C THR A 392 19.23 39.60 -21.57
N LEU A 393 18.70 40.80 -21.82
CA LEU A 393 17.47 41.29 -21.21
C LEU A 393 16.26 40.56 -21.78
N VAL A 394 15.54 39.84 -20.93
CA VAL A 394 14.27 39.18 -21.25
C VAL A 394 13.18 39.91 -20.48
N GLN A 395 12.19 40.46 -21.19
CA GLN A 395 11.13 41.27 -20.59
C GLN A 395 9.77 41.05 -21.26
N TRP A 396 8.72 41.02 -20.45
CA TRP A 396 7.35 40.90 -20.90
C TRP A 396 6.42 41.73 -20.01
N SER A 397 5.33 42.23 -20.60
CA SER A 397 4.43 43.19 -19.97
C SER A 397 3.06 42.63 -19.60
N GLY A 398 2.68 41.48 -20.17
CA GLY A 398 1.40 40.82 -19.93
C GLY A 398 1.49 39.69 -18.90
N ALA A 399 0.35 39.04 -18.64
CA ALA A 399 0.30 37.81 -17.86
C ALA A 399 0.89 36.64 -18.64
N GLY A 400 1.38 35.63 -17.93
CA GLY A 400 1.88 34.40 -18.52
C GLY A 400 1.30 33.16 -17.87
N THR A 401 1.41 32.04 -18.56
CA THR A 401 1.04 30.72 -18.03
C THR A 401 2.13 29.72 -18.36
N MET A 402 2.31 28.71 -17.50
CA MET A 402 3.07 27.50 -17.81
C MET A 402 2.23 26.31 -17.37
N LYS A 403 1.92 25.43 -18.31
CA LYS A 403 1.26 24.15 -18.03
C LYS A 403 2.30 23.05 -18.03
N ILE A 404 2.30 22.22 -17.00
CA ILE A 404 3.15 21.05 -16.84
C ILE A 404 2.24 19.82 -16.79
N ALA A 405 2.57 18.81 -17.58
CA ALA A 405 1.88 17.52 -17.57
C ALA A 405 2.93 16.41 -17.54
N ASP A 406 2.81 15.52 -16.56
CA ASP A 406 3.77 14.44 -16.32
C ASP A 406 5.23 14.91 -16.42
N ASP A 407 5.48 16.00 -15.70
CA ASP A 407 6.78 16.62 -15.50
C ASP A 407 7.35 17.43 -16.68
N LEU A 408 6.64 17.45 -17.80
CA LEU A 408 7.03 18.19 -19.00
C LEU A 408 6.21 19.45 -19.19
N VAL A 409 6.87 20.54 -19.57
CA VAL A 409 6.16 21.74 -20.01
C VAL A 409 5.40 21.44 -21.30
N VAL A 410 4.09 21.67 -21.27
CA VAL A 410 3.22 21.51 -22.43
C VAL A 410 3.44 22.69 -23.37
N ALA A 411 4.11 22.44 -24.49
CA ALA A 411 4.42 23.47 -25.48
C ALA A 411 3.16 24.07 -26.12
N GLY A 412 3.30 25.29 -26.66
CA GLY A 412 2.24 26.00 -27.37
C GLY A 412 1.49 27.00 -26.48
N ALA A 413 0.27 27.37 -26.88
CA ALA A 413 -0.47 28.50 -26.30
C ALA A 413 -0.82 28.36 -24.81
N SER A 414 -0.70 27.15 -24.23
CA SER A 414 -0.90 26.94 -22.78
C SER A 414 0.31 27.34 -21.94
N SER A 415 1.47 27.54 -22.57
CA SER A 415 2.74 27.85 -21.89
C SER A 415 3.46 29.01 -22.57
N VAL A 416 3.02 30.24 -22.28
CA VAL A 416 3.56 31.47 -22.87
C VAL A 416 3.64 32.62 -21.85
N LEU A 417 4.54 33.57 -22.08
CA LEU A 417 4.56 34.90 -21.45
C LEU A 417 4.09 35.94 -22.48
N ASN A 418 3.03 36.70 -22.16
CA ASN A 418 2.45 37.67 -23.08
C ASN A 418 3.11 39.05 -22.99
N GLY A 419 3.07 39.79 -24.10
CA GLY A 419 3.64 41.14 -24.18
C GLY A 419 5.17 41.14 -24.15
N ALA A 420 5.79 40.11 -24.73
CA ALA A 420 7.23 39.99 -24.90
C ALA A 420 7.78 41.17 -25.71
N THR A 421 8.83 41.81 -25.19
CA THR A 421 9.49 42.92 -25.86
C THR A 421 10.58 42.42 -26.80
N THR A 422 11.12 43.32 -27.64
CA THR A 422 12.31 43.06 -28.45
C THR A 422 13.42 42.47 -27.59
N VAL A 423 14.07 41.41 -28.08
CA VAL A 423 15.23 40.78 -27.44
C VAL A 423 16.44 41.02 -28.31
N ALA A 424 17.52 41.52 -27.71
CA ALA A 424 18.78 41.80 -28.36
C ALA A 424 19.87 40.94 -27.71
N VAL A 425 20.53 40.10 -28.51
CA VAL A 425 21.54 39.14 -28.02
C VAL A 425 22.92 39.67 -28.37
N PRO A 426 23.77 40.02 -27.38
CA PRO A 426 25.13 40.45 -27.65
C PRO A 426 25.98 39.26 -28.09
N TYR A 427 26.85 39.46 -29.08
CA TYR A 427 27.89 38.50 -29.43
C TYR A 427 29.19 39.19 -29.82
N SER A 428 30.31 38.54 -29.54
CA SER A 428 31.64 39.03 -29.92
C SER A 428 31.86 38.83 -31.41
N GLN A 429 32.20 39.90 -32.12
CA GLN A 429 32.66 39.81 -33.50
C GLN A 429 34.18 39.54 -33.58
N ASP A 430 34.87 39.67 -32.44
CA ASP A 430 36.31 39.49 -32.32
C ASP A 430 36.67 38.07 -31.89
N CYS A 431 37.87 37.63 -32.25
CA CYS A 431 38.46 36.42 -31.71
C CYS A 431 39.13 36.73 -30.37
N VAL A 432 38.53 36.25 -29.27
CA VAL A 432 38.98 36.48 -27.88
C VAL A 432 40.44 36.08 -27.64
N ASP A 433 40.94 35.05 -28.34
CA ASP A 433 42.30 34.51 -28.15
C ASP A 433 43.30 34.87 -29.27
N CYS A 434 42.90 35.67 -30.26
CA CYS A 434 43.75 35.98 -31.43
C CYS A 434 44.50 37.33 -31.33
N GLY A 435 44.40 38.02 -30.20
CA GLY A 435 45.09 39.30 -29.94
C GLY A 435 44.33 40.54 -30.40
N SER A 436 44.31 41.56 -29.52
CA SER A 436 43.87 42.95 -29.69
C SER A 436 42.87 43.24 -30.83
N GLY A 437 41.71 42.58 -30.83
CA GLY A 437 40.54 43.06 -31.57
C GLY A 437 40.00 44.32 -30.89
N THR A 438 39.65 45.33 -31.68
CA THR A 438 39.11 46.62 -31.23
C THR A 438 37.68 46.83 -31.70
N ASN A 439 36.97 45.77 -32.13
CA ASN A 439 35.62 45.92 -32.69
C ASN A 439 34.55 45.61 -31.65
N ASP A 440 33.47 46.38 -31.78
CA ASP A 440 32.34 46.42 -30.85
C ASP A 440 31.57 45.09 -30.75
N ILE A 441 30.91 44.90 -29.62
CA ILE A 441 29.88 43.89 -29.42
C ILE A 441 28.73 44.19 -30.38
N ALA A 442 28.41 43.26 -31.28
CA ALA A 442 27.20 43.37 -32.09
C ALA A 442 26.00 42.81 -31.32
N THR A 443 24.84 43.44 -31.49
CA THR A 443 23.62 43.09 -30.74
C THR A 443 22.44 42.89 -31.70
N PRO A 444 22.43 41.82 -32.51
CA PRO A 444 21.26 41.48 -33.31
C PRO A 444 20.03 41.37 -32.42
N ALA A 445 18.92 41.95 -32.88
CA ALA A 445 17.68 41.98 -32.13
C ALA A 445 16.50 41.48 -32.97
N ILE A 446 15.59 40.78 -32.31
CA ILE A 446 14.34 40.32 -32.90
C ILE A 446 13.15 40.93 -32.18
N THR A 447 12.07 41.18 -32.92
CA THR A 447 10.76 41.49 -32.34
C THR A 447 9.95 40.20 -32.28
N PRO A 448 9.67 39.65 -31.08
CA PRO A 448 8.90 38.41 -30.95
C PRO A 448 7.56 38.47 -31.69
N ALA A 449 7.32 37.50 -32.58
CA ALA A 449 6.07 37.38 -33.31
C ALA A 449 4.90 37.19 -32.34
N GLY A 450 3.83 37.97 -32.54
CA GLY A 450 2.68 37.97 -31.63
C GLY A 450 2.94 38.54 -30.23
N GLY A 451 4.15 39.04 -29.95
CA GLY A 451 4.52 39.53 -28.62
C GLY A 451 4.54 38.43 -27.57
N LEU A 452 5.07 37.24 -27.91
CA LEU A 452 5.09 36.07 -27.03
C LEU A 452 6.50 35.54 -26.80
N PHE A 453 6.80 35.14 -25.56
CA PHE A 453 7.78 34.09 -25.30
C PHE A 453 7.05 32.78 -25.06
N SER A 454 7.42 31.72 -25.77
CA SER A 454 6.92 30.37 -25.52
C SER A 454 7.88 29.63 -24.60
N PHE A 455 7.35 28.90 -23.62
CA PHE A 455 8.20 28.02 -22.83
C PHE A 455 8.63 26.80 -23.64
N THR A 456 9.89 26.41 -23.50
CA THR A 456 10.43 25.16 -24.03
C THR A 456 10.22 24.01 -23.05
N PRO A 457 10.31 22.73 -23.49
CA PRO A 457 10.08 21.57 -22.62
C PRO A 457 10.95 21.52 -21.35
N ASP A 458 12.18 22.05 -21.44
CA ASP A 458 13.16 22.17 -20.35
C ASP A 458 12.95 23.40 -19.45
N GLY A 459 11.87 24.16 -19.65
CA GLY A 459 11.57 25.36 -18.87
C GLY A 459 12.31 26.62 -19.32
N GLY A 460 12.88 26.61 -20.52
CA GLY A 460 13.50 27.76 -21.16
C GLY A 460 12.47 28.67 -21.85
N LEU A 461 12.94 29.67 -22.57
CA LEU A 461 12.11 30.60 -23.33
C LEU A 461 12.57 30.67 -24.78
N MET A 462 11.61 30.70 -25.69
CA MET A 462 11.83 30.85 -27.12
C MET A 462 10.94 31.93 -27.71
N ALA A 463 11.48 32.73 -28.62
CA ALA A 463 10.72 33.62 -29.47
C ALA A 463 11.28 33.60 -30.89
N SER A 464 10.41 33.51 -31.88
CA SER A 464 10.77 33.73 -33.29
C SER A 464 10.19 35.05 -33.77
N GLY A 465 10.82 35.68 -34.74
CA GLY A 465 10.30 36.92 -35.32
C GLY A 465 11.25 37.59 -36.30
N PRO A 466 10.80 38.69 -36.92
CA PRO A 466 11.65 39.50 -37.76
C PRO A 466 12.76 40.15 -36.93
N THR A 467 13.92 40.32 -37.55
CA THR A 467 14.97 41.16 -36.98
C THR A 467 14.56 42.63 -37.02
N THR A 468 15.00 43.45 -36.06
CA THR A 468 14.63 44.88 -36.02
C THR A 468 15.25 45.69 -37.17
N ALA A 469 16.31 45.15 -37.77
CA ALA A 469 16.94 45.61 -39.01
C ALA A 469 17.56 44.39 -39.71
N THR A 470 17.94 44.52 -40.98
CA THR A 470 18.73 43.48 -41.67
C THR A 470 20.04 43.24 -40.92
N VAL A 471 20.30 42.00 -40.50
CA VAL A 471 21.47 41.62 -39.73
C VAL A 471 22.50 40.92 -40.62
N ASP A 472 23.75 41.37 -40.53
CA ASP A 472 24.91 40.65 -41.02
C ASP A 472 25.69 40.11 -39.82
N LEU A 473 25.85 38.79 -39.75
CA LEU A 473 26.65 38.14 -38.72
C LEU A 473 28.10 38.05 -39.21
N LYS A 474 29.02 38.46 -38.35
CA LYS A 474 30.45 38.63 -38.66
C LYS A 474 31.30 38.14 -37.49
N TRP A 475 32.38 37.42 -37.77
CA TRP A 475 33.28 36.85 -36.77
C TRP A 475 34.75 36.93 -37.21
N GLY A 476 35.62 37.00 -36.22
CA GLY A 476 37.07 36.99 -36.42
C GLY A 476 37.54 38.25 -37.11
N TYR A 477 37.28 39.42 -36.52
CA TYR A 477 37.80 40.67 -37.03
C TYR A 477 39.33 40.64 -37.15
N ILE A 478 39.85 41.08 -38.29
CA ILE A 478 41.28 41.09 -38.59
C ILE A 478 41.75 42.55 -38.52
N THR A 479 42.59 42.91 -37.55
CA THR A 479 43.01 44.31 -37.39
C THR A 479 43.94 44.81 -38.50
N SER A 480 44.75 43.93 -39.09
CA SER A 480 45.67 44.24 -40.18
C SER A 480 44.99 44.40 -41.55
N LEU A 481 43.76 43.91 -41.68
CA LEU A 481 42.92 44.01 -42.87
C LEU A 481 41.49 44.25 -42.35
N PRO A 482 40.96 45.49 -42.37
CA PRO A 482 39.74 45.90 -41.65
C PRO A 482 38.48 45.21 -42.21
N ASP A 483 38.39 43.92 -41.94
CA ASP A 483 37.47 42.94 -42.51
C ASP A 483 37.34 41.76 -41.52
N PHE A 484 36.35 40.90 -41.77
CA PHE A 484 36.05 39.76 -40.90
C PHE A 484 36.39 38.45 -41.60
N ALA A 485 37.01 37.53 -40.86
CA ALA A 485 37.37 36.20 -41.35
C ALA A 485 36.16 35.38 -41.82
N GLN A 486 34.99 35.57 -41.18
CA GLN A 486 33.75 34.90 -41.55
C GLN A 486 32.57 35.87 -41.50
N GLN A 487 31.71 35.81 -42.51
CA GLN A 487 30.52 36.67 -42.62
C GLN A 487 29.34 35.89 -43.21
N ALA A 488 28.15 36.17 -42.71
CA ALA A 488 26.87 35.71 -43.24
C ALA A 488 25.89 36.89 -43.26
N PHE A 489 25.22 37.12 -44.38
CA PHE A 489 24.57 38.39 -44.66
C PHE A 489 23.05 38.30 -44.72
N ALA A 490 22.40 39.45 -44.56
CA ALA A 490 21.02 39.69 -44.92
C ALA A 490 19.97 38.84 -44.18
N PHE A 491 20.21 38.52 -42.91
CA PHE A 491 19.20 37.90 -42.07
C PHE A 491 18.08 38.90 -41.76
N THR A 492 16.85 38.49 -42.04
CA THR A 492 15.62 39.29 -41.80
C THR A 492 14.72 38.66 -40.74
N ASN A 493 15.05 37.46 -40.28
CA ASN A 493 14.32 36.71 -39.26
C ASN A 493 15.32 35.99 -38.36
N GLY A 494 14.92 35.76 -37.12
CA GLY A 494 15.72 35.03 -36.15
C GLY A 494 14.87 34.32 -35.11
N VAL A 495 15.54 33.49 -34.33
CA VAL A 495 14.97 32.82 -33.16
C VAL A 495 15.85 33.11 -31.97
N PHE A 496 15.27 33.69 -30.93
CA PHE A 496 15.86 33.75 -29.61
C PHE A 496 15.55 32.44 -28.89
N HIS A 497 16.58 31.85 -28.30
CA HIS A 497 16.45 30.66 -27.47
C HIS A 497 17.28 30.83 -26.19
N MET A 498 16.59 30.76 -25.06
CA MET A 498 17.16 30.70 -23.73
C MET A 498 16.90 29.30 -23.18
N PRO A 499 17.93 28.45 -22.99
CA PRO A 499 17.74 27.12 -22.44
C PRO A 499 17.18 27.20 -21.01
N GLY A 500 16.39 26.19 -20.65
CA GLY A 500 15.79 26.07 -19.35
C GLY A 500 16.71 25.44 -18.31
N VAL A 501 16.12 25.13 -17.16
CA VAL A 501 16.83 24.55 -16.01
C VAL A 501 16.25 23.22 -15.56
N PHE A 502 15.20 22.72 -16.23
CA PHE A 502 14.54 21.47 -15.85
C PHE A 502 15.33 20.29 -16.43
N LEU A 503 15.61 19.29 -15.59
CA LEU A 503 16.39 18.11 -15.95
C LEU A 503 15.60 16.87 -15.60
N ARG A 504 14.88 16.32 -16.58
CA ARG A 504 14.03 15.16 -16.34
C ARG A 504 14.81 13.97 -15.77
N GLY A 505 14.30 13.40 -14.70
CA GLY A 505 14.90 12.27 -13.99
C GLY A 505 14.63 10.88 -14.59
N ASP A 506 14.22 10.76 -15.86
CA ASP A 506 13.78 9.50 -16.49
C ASP A 506 14.67 8.97 -17.63
#